data_AF-A0A1A6FV60-F1
#
_entry.id   AF-A0A1A6FV60-F1
#
_cell.length_a   1.000
_cell.length_b   1.000
_cell.length_c   1.000
_cell.angle_alpha   90.00
_cell.angle_beta   90.00
_cell.angle_gamma   90.00
#
_symmetry.space_group_name_H-M   'P 1'
#
loop_
_entity.id
_entity.type
_entity.pdbx_description
1 polymer ?
#
loop_
_entity_poly.entity_id
_entity_poly.type
_entity_poly.pdbx_seq_one_letter_code
_entity_poly.pdbx_strand_id
1 'polypeptide(L)'
;YSELGELPPRSPLEPVCEDGPFGPVPEEKKRTSRELRELWKKAILQQILLLRMEKENQKLQASENDLLNKRLKLDYEEITPCLKEVTTVWEKMLSTPGRSKIKFDMEKMHSAVGQGVPRHHRGEIWKFLAEQFLLKHPFPSKQQPKDVPYKELLKKLTSQQHAILIDLGRTFPTHPYFSAQLGAGQLSLYNILKAYSLLDQEVGYCQGLSFVAGILLLHMSEEEAFKMLKFLMFDMGLRKQYRPDMIILQIQMYQLSRLLHDYHRDLYNHLEEQEIGPSLYAAPWFLTVFASQFPLGFVARVF
;
A
#
# COMPACT_ATOMS: atom_id res chain seq x y z
N TYR A 1 -8.45 -37.54 9.40
CA TYR A 1 -8.65 -37.48 7.94
C TYR A 1 -7.28 -37.43 7.28
N SER A 2 -6.69 -38.61 7.17
CA SER A 2 -5.47 -38.86 6.39
C SER A 2 -5.95 -39.27 5.00
N GLU A 3 -5.71 -38.45 3.98
CA GLU A 3 -5.79 -38.83 2.57
C GLU A 3 -5.44 -37.60 1.71
N LEU A 4 -4.15 -37.37 1.48
CA LEU A 4 -3.66 -36.62 0.33
C LEU A 4 -2.44 -37.40 -0.16
N GLY A 5 -2.71 -38.30 -1.11
CA GLY A 5 -1.71 -39.14 -1.74
C GLY A 5 -0.65 -38.31 -2.44
N GLU A 6 0.60 -38.68 -2.21
CA GLU A 6 1.76 -38.18 -2.94
C GLU A 6 1.61 -38.53 -4.42
N LEU A 7 1.50 -37.51 -5.27
CA LEU A 7 1.61 -37.67 -6.72
C LEU A 7 3.10 -37.91 -7.05
N PRO A 8 3.46 -39.00 -7.76
CA PRO A 8 4.85 -39.26 -8.10
C PRO A 8 5.33 -38.29 -9.19
N PRO A 9 6.62 -37.92 -9.19
CA PRO A 9 7.18 -37.11 -10.26
C PRO A 9 7.11 -37.89 -11.58
N ARG A 10 6.43 -37.32 -12.58
CA ARG A 10 6.46 -37.79 -13.98
C ARG A 10 7.85 -37.57 -14.57
N SER A 11 8.79 -38.45 -14.24
CA SER A 11 10.04 -38.63 -14.97
C SER A 11 9.80 -39.64 -16.09
N PRO A 12 10.10 -39.34 -17.37
CA PRO A 12 9.86 -40.25 -18.49
C PRO A 12 10.97 -41.30 -18.68
N LEU A 13 11.66 -41.70 -17.62
CA LEU A 13 12.77 -42.64 -17.70
C LEU A 13 12.40 -43.94 -16.96
N GLU A 14 12.29 -45.02 -17.73
CA GLU A 14 12.04 -46.38 -17.23
C GLU A 14 13.22 -46.87 -16.36
N PRO A 15 12.96 -47.75 -15.37
CA PRO A 15 14.00 -48.32 -14.54
C PRO A 15 14.81 -49.34 -15.34
N VAL A 16 16.14 -49.20 -15.31
CA VAL A 16 17.08 -50.09 -15.98
C VAL A 16 17.17 -51.40 -15.19
N CYS A 17 16.71 -52.50 -15.80
CA CYS A 17 16.90 -53.87 -15.30
C CYS A 17 18.33 -54.38 -15.53
N GLU A 18 18.65 -55.39 -14.73
CA GLU A 18 19.93 -56.06 -14.46
C GLU A 18 20.82 -56.50 -15.64
N ASP A 19 22.10 -56.63 -15.28
CA ASP A 19 23.26 -57.04 -16.05
C ASP A 19 23.06 -58.28 -16.95
N GLY A 20 23.14 -58.05 -18.26
CA GLY A 20 23.39 -59.06 -19.29
C GLY A 20 24.77 -58.85 -19.94
N PRO A 21 25.34 -59.86 -20.62
CA PRO A 21 26.74 -59.84 -21.05
C PRO A 21 27.00 -58.72 -22.07
N PHE A 22 28.07 -57.96 -21.85
CA PHE A 22 28.56 -56.89 -22.71
C PHE A 22 28.68 -57.34 -24.18
N GLY A 23 27.70 -56.96 -25.00
CA GLY A 23 27.82 -56.97 -26.46
C GLY A 23 28.85 -55.93 -26.94
N PRO A 24 29.33 -56.04 -28.19
CA PRO A 24 30.37 -55.15 -28.70
C PRO A 24 29.89 -53.69 -28.64
N VAL A 25 30.70 -52.85 -28.00
CA VAL A 25 30.47 -51.40 -27.88
C VAL A 25 30.22 -50.84 -29.29
N PRO A 26 29.09 -50.17 -29.56
CA PRO A 26 28.83 -49.62 -30.88
C PRO A 26 29.93 -48.61 -31.23
N GLU A 27 30.58 -48.76 -32.39
CA GLU A 27 31.49 -47.74 -32.90
C GLU A 27 30.78 -46.38 -32.92
N GLU A 28 31.27 -45.43 -32.12
CA GLU A 28 30.81 -44.04 -32.19
C GLU A 28 31.12 -43.49 -33.58
N LYS A 29 30.11 -43.46 -34.46
CA LYS A 29 30.17 -42.70 -35.71
C LYS A 29 30.60 -41.28 -35.38
N LYS A 30 31.83 -40.90 -35.77
CA LYS A 30 32.34 -39.54 -35.64
C LYS A 30 31.40 -38.59 -36.37
N ARG A 31 30.60 -37.84 -35.59
CA ARG A 31 29.64 -36.88 -36.12
C ARG A 31 30.34 -35.89 -37.05
N THR A 32 29.74 -35.65 -38.20
CA THR A 32 30.31 -34.71 -39.16
C THR A 32 30.24 -33.27 -38.61
N SER A 33 31.15 -32.39 -39.05
CA SER A 33 31.15 -30.97 -38.64
C SER A 33 29.79 -30.29 -38.85
N ARG A 34 29.03 -30.72 -39.86
CA ARG A 34 27.68 -30.22 -40.15
C ARG A 34 26.66 -30.65 -39.10
N GLU A 35 26.65 -31.93 -38.71
CA GLU A 35 25.77 -32.45 -37.66
C GLU A 35 26.05 -31.79 -36.31
N LEU A 36 27.33 -31.58 -35.97
CA LEU A 36 27.72 -30.86 -34.76
C LEU A 36 27.21 -29.41 -34.76
N ARG A 37 27.28 -28.71 -35.91
CA ARG A 37 26.72 -27.34 -36.05
C ARG A 37 25.20 -27.33 -35.93
N GLU A 38 24.50 -28.32 -36.47
CA GLU A 38 23.04 -28.42 -36.35
C GLU A 38 22.60 -28.71 -34.91
N LEU A 39 23.30 -29.60 -34.21
CA LEU A 39 23.09 -29.85 -32.79
C LEU A 39 23.36 -28.60 -31.95
N TRP A 40 24.45 -27.88 -32.23
CA TRP A 40 24.74 -26.60 -31.57
C TRP A 40 23.67 -25.54 -31.82
N LYS A 41 23.17 -25.42 -33.05
CA LYS A 41 22.05 -24.52 -33.38
C LYS A 41 20.77 -24.91 -32.63
N LYS A 42 20.45 -26.21 -32.56
CA LYS A 42 19.30 -26.71 -31.80
C LYS A 42 19.46 -26.41 -30.31
N ALA A 43 20.63 -26.66 -29.74
CA ALA A 43 20.93 -26.36 -28.33
C ALA A 43 20.79 -24.88 -28.00
N ILE A 44 21.33 -23.98 -28.86
CA ILE A 44 21.17 -22.53 -28.70
C ILE A 44 19.68 -22.14 -28.75
N LEU A 45 18.93 -22.66 -29.72
CA LEU A 45 17.50 -22.34 -29.87
C LEU A 45 16.70 -22.80 -28.65
N GLN A 46 16.98 -24.01 -28.16
CA GLN A 46 16.39 -24.55 -26.93
C GLN A 46 16.73 -23.68 -25.72
N GLN A 47 17.98 -23.24 -25.58
CA GLN A 47 18.39 -22.35 -24.49
C GLN A 47 17.67 -20.99 -24.54
N ILE A 48 17.52 -20.41 -25.73
CA ILE A 48 16.78 -19.15 -25.89
C ILE A 48 15.29 -19.34 -25.51
N LEU A 49 14.68 -20.44 -25.92
CA LEU A 49 13.29 -20.77 -25.58
C LEU A 49 13.13 -20.97 -24.08
N LEU A 50 14.05 -21.70 -23.44
CA LEU A 50 14.07 -21.90 -21.99
C LEU A 50 14.13 -20.55 -21.25
N LEU A 51 15.07 -19.68 -21.62
CA LEU A 51 15.21 -18.35 -21.00
C LEU A 51 13.98 -17.46 -21.19
N ARG A 52 13.31 -17.54 -22.36
CA ARG A 52 12.06 -16.81 -22.59
C ARG A 52 10.93 -17.36 -21.72
N MET A 53 10.80 -18.68 -21.65
CA MET A 53 9.79 -19.35 -20.84
C MET A 53 10.00 -19.08 -19.35
N GLU A 54 11.24 -19.13 -18.85
CA GLU A 54 11.58 -18.77 -17.46
C GLU A 54 11.22 -17.32 -17.15
N LYS A 55 11.55 -16.38 -18.05
CA LYS A 55 11.20 -14.96 -17.88
C LYS A 55 9.69 -14.74 -17.89
N GLU A 56 8.95 -15.47 -18.71
CA GLU A 56 7.50 -15.42 -18.75
C GLU A 56 6.88 -16.02 -17.49
N ASN A 57 7.37 -17.17 -17.02
CA ASN A 57 6.97 -17.78 -15.75
C ASN A 57 7.23 -16.85 -14.56
N GLN A 58 8.38 -16.19 -14.49
CA GLN A 58 8.67 -15.19 -13.46
C GLN A 58 7.68 -14.02 -13.49
N LYS A 59 7.31 -13.54 -14.68
CA LYS A 59 6.30 -12.48 -14.81
C LYS A 59 4.92 -12.95 -14.34
N LEU A 60 4.52 -14.16 -14.70
CA LEU A 60 3.24 -14.73 -14.28
C LEU A 60 3.18 -14.89 -12.75
N GLN A 61 4.24 -15.44 -12.14
CA GLN A 61 4.35 -15.56 -10.69
C GLN A 61 4.34 -14.20 -9.99
N ALA A 62 5.03 -13.19 -10.54
CA ALA A 62 4.99 -11.83 -9.99
C ALA A 62 3.57 -11.23 -10.05
N SER A 63 2.89 -11.38 -11.20
CA SER A 63 1.52 -10.91 -11.37
C SER A 63 0.53 -11.60 -10.43
N GLU A 64 0.68 -12.90 -10.21
CA GLU A 64 -0.15 -13.67 -9.28
C GLU A 64 0.07 -13.21 -7.83
N ASN A 65 1.33 -13.03 -7.44
CA ASN A 65 1.70 -12.50 -6.13
C ASN A 65 1.15 -11.09 -5.91
N ASP A 66 1.20 -10.21 -6.92
CA ASP A 66 0.65 -8.85 -6.84
C ASP A 66 -0.87 -8.86 -6.64
N LEU A 67 -1.59 -9.74 -7.35
CA LEU A 67 -3.03 -9.90 -7.19
C LEU A 67 -3.39 -10.44 -5.81
N LEU A 68 -2.65 -11.43 -5.32
CA LEU A 68 -2.83 -11.97 -3.97
C LEU A 68 -2.56 -10.91 -2.91
N ASN A 69 -1.51 -10.11 -3.07
CA ASN A 69 -1.16 -9.01 -2.18
C ASN A 69 -2.28 -7.96 -2.15
N LYS A 70 -2.80 -7.56 -3.33
CA LYS A 70 -3.94 -6.64 -3.42
C LYS A 70 -5.19 -7.21 -2.74
N ARG A 71 -5.46 -8.51 -2.89
CA ARG A 71 -6.57 -9.18 -2.20
C ARG A 71 -6.38 -9.17 -0.68
N LEU A 72 -5.19 -9.51 -0.20
CA LEU A 72 -4.84 -9.55 1.22
C LEU A 72 -4.92 -8.16 1.87
N LYS A 73 -4.50 -7.11 1.14
CA LYS A 73 -4.55 -5.72 1.60
C LYS A 73 -5.97 -5.16 1.69
N LEU A 74 -6.85 -5.54 0.76
CA LEU A 74 -8.21 -5.03 0.68
C LEU A 74 -9.23 -5.95 1.39
N ASP A 75 -8.74 -6.84 2.25
CA ASP A 75 -9.56 -7.77 3.04
C ASP A 75 -10.10 -7.11 4.31
N TYR A 76 -11.09 -6.23 4.11
CA TYR A 76 -11.83 -5.61 5.20
C TYR A 76 -13.28 -5.34 4.79
N GLU A 77 -14.16 -5.29 5.78
CA GLU A 77 -15.59 -5.04 5.60
C GLU A 77 -15.88 -3.59 5.18
N GLU A 78 -16.75 -3.39 4.17
CA GLU A 78 -17.22 -2.06 3.78
C GLU A 78 -18.50 -1.69 4.52
N ILE A 79 -18.61 -0.45 4.99
CA ILE A 79 -19.84 0.05 5.67
C ILE A 79 -21.05 0.01 4.74
N THR A 80 -20.84 0.38 3.48
CA THR A 80 -21.87 0.33 2.44
C THR A 80 -21.20 -0.04 1.13
N PRO A 81 -21.49 -1.22 0.56
CA PRO A 81 -20.95 -1.61 -0.74
C PRO A 81 -21.30 -0.59 -1.82
N CYS A 82 -20.31 -0.21 -2.62
CA CYS A 82 -20.49 0.73 -3.72
C CYS A 82 -21.36 0.11 -4.83
N LEU A 83 -22.37 0.85 -5.28
CA LEU A 83 -23.25 0.41 -6.37
C LEU A 83 -22.48 0.36 -7.71
N LYS A 84 -22.98 -0.46 -8.65
CA LYS A 84 -22.33 -0.65 -9.96
C LYS A 84 -22.33 0.64 -10.78
N GLU A 85 -23.43 1.39 -10.73
CA GLU A 85 -23.61 2.64 -11.46
C GLU A 85 -22.54 3.68 -11.06
N VAL A 86 -22.28 3.79 -9.76
CA VAL A 86 -21.26 4.69 -9.19
C VAL A 86 -19.85 4.23 -9.59
N THR A 87 -19.62 2.92 -9.64
CA THR A 87 -18.34 2.35 -10.09
C THR A 87 -18.05 2.74 -11.54
N THR A 88 -19.03 2.66 -12.44
CA THR A 88 -18.88 3.10 -13.84
C THR A 88 -18.59 4.60 -13.96
N VAL A 89 -19.16 5.44 -13.08
CA VAL A 89 -18.85 6.88 -13.03
C VAL A 89 -17.38 7.10 -12.68
N TRP A 90 -16.85 6.37 -11.70
CA TRP A 90 -15.43 6.41 -11.35
C TRP A 90 -14.54 5.93 -12.49
N GLU A 91 -14.82 4.77 -13.08
CA GLU A 91 -14.05 4.22 -14.21
C GLU A 91 -13.97 5.20 -15.37
N LYS A 92 -15.07 5.91 -15.69
CA LYS A 92 -15.09 6.93 -16.74
C LYS A 92 -14.18 8.11 -16.43
N MET A 93 -14.17 8.59 -15.17
CA MET A 93 -13.30 9.69 -14.77
C MET A 93 -11.83 9.25 -14.76
N LEU A 94 -11.54 8.07 -14.20
CA LEU A 94 -10.19 7.51 -14.11
C LEU A 94 -9.60 7.19 -15.49
N SER A 95 -10.41 6.76 -16.46
CA SER A 95 -9.97 6.43 -17.82
C SER A 95 -9.77 7.63 -18.74
N THR A 96 -9.95 8.86 -18.25
CA THR A 96 -9.82 10.06 -19.09
C THR A 96 -8.36 10.27 -19.53
N PRO A 97 -8.06 10.37 -20.83
CA PRO A 97 -6.70 10.59 -21.31
C PRO A 97 -6.12 11.91 -20.77
N GLY A 98 -4.93 11.85 -20.19
CA GLY A 98 -4.28 13.03 -19.61
C GLY A 98 -4.96 13.60 -18.36
N ARG A 99 -5.71 12.78 -17.59
CA ARG A 99 -6.46 13.21 -16.40
C ARG A 99 -5.69 14.10 -15.42
N SER A 100 -4.38 13.85 -15.26
CA SER A 100 -3.53 14.60 -14.33
C SER A 100 -3.34 16.07 -14.68
N LYS A 101 -3.74 16.49 -15.89
CA LYS A 101 -3.69 17.87 -16.38
C LYS A 101 -5.07 18.50 -16.55
N ILE A 102 -6.14 17.72 -16.38
CA ILE A 102 -7.52 18.15 -16.62
C ILE A 102 -8.18 18.44 -15.28
N LYS A 103 -8.82 19.61 -15.18
CA LYS A 103 -9.65 19.96 -14.03
C LYS A 103 -11.03 19.34 -14.21
N PHE A 104 -11.46 18.56 -13.23
CA PHE A 104 -12.79 17.99 -13.16
C PHE A 104 -13.71 18.91 -12.36
N ASP A 105 -15.00 18.83 -12.68
CA ASP A 105 -16.04 19.54 -11.95
C ASP A 105 -16.13 19.06 -10.49
N MET A 106 -16.20 20.01 -9.56
CA MET A 106 -16.18 19.71 -8.13
C MET A 106 -17.45 19.07 -7.62
N GLU A 107 -18.60 19.56 -8.08
CA GLU A 107 -19.89 19.04 -7.64
C GLU A 107 -20.04 17.58 -8.07
N LYS A 108 -19.63 17.28 -9.30
CA LYS A 108 -19.59 15.91 -9.80
C LYS A 108 -18.66 15.00 -8.97
N MET A 109 -17.46 15.46 -8.64
CA MET A 109 -16.53 14.67 -7.82
C MET A 109 -17.05 14.48 -6.39
N HIS A 110 -17.55 15.54 -5.77
CA HIS A 110 -18.14 15.49 -4.44
C HIS A 110 -19.34 14.54 -4.39
N SER A 111 -20.23 14.63 -5.38
CA SER A 111 -21.37 13.71 -5.53
C SER A 111 -20.90 12.26 -5.72
N ALA A 112 -19.88 12.00 -6.54
CA ALA A 112 -19.33 10.67 -6.72
C ALA A 112 -18.73 10.09 -5.43
N VAL A 113 -17.99 10.90 -4.65
CA VAL A 113 -17.46 10.50 -3.34
C VAL A 113 -18.59 10.22 -2.35
N GLY A 114 -19.65 11.02 -2.35
CA GLY A 114 -20.83 10.86 -1.50
C GLY A 114 -21.62 9.58 -1.81
N GLN A 115 -21.81 9.27 -3.09
CA GLN A 115 -22.53 8.07 -3.55
C GLN A 115 -21.76 6.76 -3.33
N GLY A 116 -20.42 6.82 -3.22
CA GLY A 116 -19.60 5.68 -2.87
C GLY A 116 -18.27 5.63 -3.59
N VAL A 117 -17.26 5.04 -2.95
CA VAL A 117 -15.91 4.86 -3.51
C VAL A 117 -15.61 3.36 -3.55
N PRO A 118 -15.52 2.73 -4.73
CA PRO A 118 -15.30 1.29 -4.83
C PRO A 118 -13.92 0.88 -4.29
N ARG A 119 -13.88 -0.10 -3.38
CA ARG A 119 -12.66 -0.56 -2.70
C ARG A 119 -11.48 -0.85 -3.63
N HIS A 120 -11.73 -1.49 -4.76
CA HIS A 120 -10.69 -1.91 -5.71
C HIS A 120 -10.05 -0.77 -6.51
N HIS A 121 -10.70 0.41 -6.56
CA HIS A 121 -10.18 1.65 -7.16
C HIS A 121 -9.80 2.71 -6.12
N ARG A 122 -10.07 2.50 -4.82
CA ARG A 122 -9.92 3.52 -3.77
C ARG A 122 -8.54 4.19 -3.76
N GLY A 123 -7.46 3.42 -3.85
CA GLY A 123 -6.11 4.00 -3.91
C GLY A 123 -5.86 4.86 -5.16
N GLU A 124 -6.41 4.46 -6.30
CA GLU A 124 -6.33 5.24 -7.55
C GLU A 124 -7.18 6.51 -7.46
N ILE A 125 -8.35 6.42 -6.83
CA ILE A 125 -9.26 7.55 -6.59
C ILE A 125 -8.62 8.57 -5.65
N TRP A 126 -7.98 8.15 -4.55
CA TRP A 126 -7.26 9.06 -3.66
C TRP A 126 -6.14 9.80 -4.39
N LYS A 127 -5.37 9.10 -5.24
CA LYS A 127 -4.36 9.72 -6.08
C LYS A 127 -4.98 10.71 -7.07
N PHE A 128 -6.09 10.35 -7.71
CA PHE A 128 -6.82 11.24 -8.60
C PHE A 128 -7.30 12.51 -7.87
N LEU A 129 -7.86 12.39 -6.66
CA LEU A 129 -8.28 13.54 -5.85
C LEU A 129 -7.08 14.42 -5.46
N ALA A 130 -5.93 13.83 -5.15
CA ALA A 130 -4.70 14.58 -4.92
C ALA A 130 -4.24 15.35 -6.17
N GLU A 131 -4.28 14.73 -7.36
CA GLU A 131 -4.02 15.39 -8.63
C GLU A 131 -4.95 16.60 -8.84
N GLN A 132 -6.25 16.44 -8.56
CA GLN A 132 -7.24 17.52 -8.67
C GLN A 132 -6.98 18.65 -7.67
N PHE A 133 -6.59 18.32 -6.43
CA PHE A 133 -6.20 19.30 -5.42
C PHE A 133 -5.01 20.15 -5.88
N LEU A 134 -3.97 19.51 -6.42
CA LEU A 134 -2.75 20.19 -6.90
C LEU A 134 -3.03 21.08 -8.11
N LEU A 135 -3.92 20.67 -9.04
CA LEU A 135 -4.34 21.52 -10.17
C LEU A 135 -5.09 22.79 -9.72
N LYS A 136 -5.75 22.73 -8.57
CA LYS A 136 -6.47 23.87 -7.97
C LYS A 136 -5.57 24.79 -7.18
N HIS A 137 -4.50 24.25 -6.60
CA HIS A 137 -3.54 24.98 -5.78
C HIS A 137 -2.15 24.92 -6.44
N PRO A 138 -1.93 25.66 -7.55
CA PRO A 138 -0.69 25.54 -8.33
C PRO A 138 0.54 26.10 -7.62
N PHE A 139 0.34 26.87 -6.55
CA PHE A 139 1.43 27.42 -5.77
C PHE A 139 1.77 26.46 -4.63
N PRO A 140 2.99 25.88 -4.64
CA PRO A 140 3.41 24.99 -3.57
C PRO A 140 3.42 25.75 -2.24
N SER A 141 3.06 25.05 -1.17
CA SER A 141 3.30 25.55 0.20
C SER A 141 4.77 25.95 0.33
N LYS A 142 5.05 27.09 0.99
CA LYS A 142 6.43 27.54 1.29
C LYS A 142 7.24 26.50 2.08
N GLN A 143 6.57 25.49 2.65
CA GLN A 143 7.14 24.42 3.46
C GLN A 143 7.32 23.10 2.69
N GLN A 144 7.34 23.11 1.35
CA GLN A 144 7.62 21.89 0.56
C GLN A 144 8.94 21.24 0.99
N PRO A 145 8.95 19.92 1.19
CA PRO A 145 10.17 19.21 1.55
C PRO A 145 11.10 19.12 0.34
N LYS A 146 12.37 18.81 0.58
CA LYS A 146 13.34 18.53 -0.50
C LYS A 146 12.85 17.35 -1.34
N ASP A 147 13.00 17.44 -2.66
CA ASP A 147 12.62 16.36 -3.57
C ASP A 147 13.70 15.26 -3.59
N VAL A 148 13.78 14.51 -2.49
CA VAL A 148 14.67 13.36 -2.36
C VAL A 148 13.89 12.10 -2.75
N PRO A 149 14.39 11.29 -3.71
CA PRO A 149 13.73 10.04 -4.10
C PRO A 149 13.58 9.08 -2.90
N TYR A 150 12.45 8.38 -2.84
CA TYR A 150 12.14 7.41 -1.78
C TYR A 150 13.29 6.41 -1.54
N LYS A 151 13.82 5.85 -2.64
CA LYS A 151 14.92 4.88 -2.61
C LYS A 151 16.22 5.43 -1.99
N GLU A 152 16.48 6.73 -2.13
CA GLU A 152 17.65 7.37 -1.51
C GLU A 152 17.45 7.63 -0.02
N LEU A 153 16.21 7.91 0.42
CA LEU A 153 15.88 8.04 1.83
C LEU A 153 16.07 6.70 2.56
N LEU A 154 15.67 5.58 1.95
CA LEU A 154 15.79 4.25 2.56
C LEU A 154 17.24 3.80 2.83
N LYS A 155 18.22 4.34 2.09
CA LYS A 155 19.65 4.06 2.32
C LYS A 155 20.19 4.67 3.61
N LYS A 156 19.52 5.67 4.17
CA LYS A 156 19.95 6.38 5.39
C LYS A 156 19.45 5.69 6.66
N LEU A 157 20.04 6.01 7.80
CA LEU A 157 19.58 5.56 9.12
C LEU A 157 18.67 6.63 9.74
N THR A 158 17.59 6.20 10.41
CA THR A 158 16.69 7.09 11.16
C THR A 158 16.95 6.97 12.65
N SER A 159 16.92 8.09 13.38
CA SER A 159 16.93 8.09 14.85
C SER A 159 15.61 7.60 15.45
N GLN A 160 14.54 7.53 14.65
CA GLN A 160 13.19 7.20 15.10
C GLN A 160 12.86 5.69 15.06
N GLN A 161 13.88 4.85 14.81
CA GLN A 161 13.70 3.40 14.62
C GLN A 161 12.91 2.75 15.77
N HIS A 162 13.25 3.06 17.02
CA HIS A 162 12.60 2.45 18.17
C HIS A 162 11.11 2.82 18.27
N ALA A 163 10.78 4.10 18.10
CA ALA A 163 9.40 4.59 18.15
C ALA A 163 8.54 3.97 17.03
N ILE A 164 9.10 3.87 15.81
CA ILE A 164 8.42 3.24 14.68
C ILE A 164 8.15 1.76 14.98
N LEU A 165 9.17 1.00 15.45
CA LEU A 165 9.04 -0.43 15.72
C LEU A 165 7.97 -0.76 16.78
N ILE A 166 7.82 0.09 17.80
CA ILE A 166 6.77 -0.08 18.82
C ILE A 166 5.38 0.04 18.19
N ASP A 167 5.16 1.05 17.36
CA ASP A 167 3.85 1.30 16.76
C ASP A 167 3.51 0.32 15.64
N LEU A 168 4.50 -0.25 14.94
CA LEU A 168 4.26 -1.28 13.93
C LEU A 168 3.46 -2.47 14.50
N GLY A 169 3.83 -2.96 15.67
CA GLY A 169 3.14 -4.08 16.31
C GLY A 169 1.71 -3.75 16.77
N ARG A 170 1.36 -2.47 16.85
CA ARG A 170 0.04 -1.98 17.28
C ARG A 170 -0.81 -1.49 16.10
N THR A 171 -0.25 -1.39 14.90
CA THR A 171 -0.93 -0.85 13.73
C THR A 171 -1.64 -1.95 12.96
N PHE A 172 -2.97 -1.99 13.07
CA PHE A 172 -3.83 -3.02 12.46
C PHE A 172 -3.35 -4.47 12.73
N PRO A 173 -3.08 -4.86 13.98
CA PRO A 173 -2.40 -6.13 14.29
C PRO A 173 -3.20 -7.37 13.89
N THR A 174 -4.53 -7.25 13.80
CA THR A 174 -5.42 -8.33 13.38
C THR A 174 -5.59 -8.42 11.86
N HIS A 175 -5.14 -7.41 11.10
CA HIS A 175 -5.28 -7.40 9.66
C HIS A 175 -4.27 -8.36 9.01
N PRO A 176 -4.67 -9.27 8.10
CA PRO A 176 -3.79 -10.30 7.55
C PRO A 176 -2.48 -9.79 6.95
N TYR A 177 -2.51 -8.61 6.33
CA TYR A 177 -1.32 -7.98 5.75
C TYR A 177 -0.28 -7.51 6.80
N PHE A 178 -0.71 -7.19 8.02
CA PHE A 178 0.14 -6.63 9.09
C PHE A 178 0.33 -7.56 10.29
N SER A 179 -0.36 -8.71 10.33
CA SER A 179 -0.35 -9.63 11.48
C SER A 179 0.99 -10.34 11.67
N ALA A 180 1.72 -10.62 10.59
CA ALA A 180 3.04 -11.22 10.66
C ALA A 180 4.07 -10.21 11.20
N GLN A 181 4.64 -10.50 12.36
CA GLN A 181 5.68 -9.67 12.98
C GLN A 181 6.90 -9.57 12.04
N LEU A 182 7.27 -8.34 11.69
CA LEU A 182 8.31 -8.04 10.69
C LEU A 182 8.10 -8.77 9.34
N GLY A 183 6.86 -9.12 9.02
CA GLY A 183 6.48 -9.61 7.70
C GLY A 183 6.47 -8.50 6.64
N ALA A 184 6.18 -8.87 5.39
CA ALA A 184 6.24 -7.94 4.26
C ALA A 184 5.45 -6.63 4.48
N GLY A 185 4.22 -6.71 5.03
CA GLY A 185 3.42 -5.51 5.29
C GLY A 185 4.00 -4.60 6.38
N GLN A 186 4.47 -5.15 7.51
CA GLN A 186 5.11 -4.35 8.55
C GLN A 186 6.44 -3.74 8.07
N LEU A 187 7.22 -4.45 7.26
CA LEU A 187 8.46 -3.92 6.68
C LEU A 187 8.21 -2.82 5.66
N SER A 188 7.20 -2.97 4.79
CA SER A 188 6.79 -1.88 3.89
C SER A 188 6.32 -0.65 4.67
N LEU A 189 5.55 -0.84 5.75
CA LEU A 189 5.12 0.24 6.62
C LEU A 189 6.32 0.91 7.34
N TYR A 190 7.26 0.10 7.85
CA TYR A 190 8.50 0.59 8.45
C TYR A 190 9.26 1.49 7.48
N ASN A 191 9.44 1.05 6.23
CA ASN A 191 10.17 1.80 5.21
C ASN A 191 9.53 3.15 4.91
N ILE A 192 8.19 3.19 4.79
CA ILE A 192 7.45 4.45 4.56
C ILE A 192 7.67 5.41 5.73
N LEU A 193 7.50 4.96 6.96
CA LEU A 193 7.65 5.77 8.17
C LEU A 193 9.09 6.23 8.39
N LYS A 194 10.05 5.34 8.15
CA LYS A 194 11.49 5.65 8.13
C LYS A 194 11.78 6.75 7.12
N ALA A 195 11.36 6.60 5.87
CA ALA A 195 11.60 7.58 4.82
C ALA A 195 10.93 8.93 5.16
N TYR A 196 9.70 8.91 5.69
CA TYR A 196 9.02 10.12 6.14
C TYR A 196 9.80 10.84 7.25
N SER A 197 10.26 10.10 8.27
CA SER A 197 11.03 10.69 9.38
C SER A 197 12.34 11.35 8.96
N LEU A 198 12.91 10.89 7.84
CA LEU A 198 14.13 11.46 7.25
C LEU A 198 13.83 12.65 6.33
N LEU A 199 12.65 12.69 5.73
CA LEU A 199 12.18 13.77 4.87
C LEU A 199 11.75 14.99 5.70
N ASP A 200 10.97 14.76 6.76
CA ASP A 200 10.45 15.79 7.67
C ASP A 200 11.10 15.62 9.04
N GLN A 201 12.29 16.17 9.24
CA GLN A 201 13.03 16.04 10.51
C GLN A 201 12.41 16.86 11.65
N GLU A 202 11.59 17.87 11.35
CA GLU A 202 10.88 18.66 12.38
C GLU A 202 9.82 17.80 13.07
N VAL A 203 9.07 17.02 12.30
CA VAL A 203 8.12 16.03 12.83
C VAL A 203 8.83 14.74 13.25
N GLY A 204 9.75 14.26 12.42
CA GLY A 204 10.37 12.94 12.57
C GLY A 204 9.30 11.84 12.49
N TYR A 205 9.06 11.20 13.63
CA TYR A 205 7.98 10.23 13.80
C TYR A 205 7.14 10.64 15.00
N CYS A 206 5.84 10.81 14.79
CA CYS A 206 4.87 11.02 15.87
C CYS A 206 3.99 9.77 16.01
N GLN A 207 3.70 9.40 17.26
CA GLN A 207 2.82 8.28 17.56
C GLN A 207 1.46 8.43 16.86
N GLY A 208 0.98 7.33 16.28
CA GLY A 208 -0.27 7.31 15.52
C GLY A 208 -0.12 7.54 14.01
N LEU A 209 0.99 8.12 13.55
CA LEU A 209 1.26 8.32 12.12
C LEU A 209 1.33 7.00 11.33
N SER A 210 1.73 5.91 12.01
CA SER A 210 1.72 4.56 11.43
C SER A 210 0.36 4.15 10.88
N PHE A 211 -0.74 4.55 11.51
CA PHE A 211 -2.08 4.22 11.03
C PHE A 211 -2.42 4.94 9.72
N VAL A 212 -2.02 6.21 9.59
CA VAL A 212 -2.19 7.00 8.35
C VAL A 212 -1.37 6.40 7.22
N ALA A 213 -0.12 6.03 7.49
CA ALA A 213 0.72 5.35 6.49
C ALA A 213 0.17 3.94 6.17
N GLY A 214 -0.34 3.23 7.16
CA GLY A 214 -0.88 1.88 7.03
C GLY A 214 -2.13 1.83 6.15
N ILE A 215 -3.08 2.74 6.35
CA ILE A 215 -4.30 2.79 5.52
C ILE A 215 -3.95 3.14 4.07
N LEU A 216 -2.99 4.03 3.81
CA LEU A 216 -2.50 4.29 2.46
C LEU A 216 -1.88 3.03 1.86
N LEU A 217 -1.01 2.34 2.60
CA LEU A 217 -0.32 1.13 2.15
C LEU A 217 -1.28 -0.03 1.82
N LEU A 218 -2.42 -0.13 2.49
CA LEU A 218 -3.46 -1.10 2.14
C LEU A 218 -4.10 -0.82 0.76
N HIS A 219 -4.03 0.40 0.24
CA HIS A 219 -4.72 0.79 -0.99
C HIS A 219 -3.80 1.01 -2.20
N MET A 220 -2.49 1.03 -2.02
CA MET A 220 -1.53 1.28 -3.10
C MET A 220 -0.17 0.60 -2.86
N SER A 221 0.75 0.74 -3.80
CA SER A 221 2.13 0.26 -3.63
C SER A 221 2.88 1.05 -2.56
N GLU A 222 3.98 0.51 -2.04
CA GLU A 222 4.77 1.15 -0.98
C GLU A 222 5.25 2.56 -1.36
N GLU A 223 5.78 2.72 -2.58
CA GLU A 223 6.28 4.01 -3.05
C GLU A 223 5.14 5.02 -3.32
N GLU A 224 3.99 4.55 -3.79
CA GLU A 224 2.80 5.39 -3.95
C GLU A 224 2.23 5.84 -2.61
N ALA A 225 2.22 4.95 -1.60
CA ALA A 225 1.78 5.28 -0.25
C ALA A 225 2.68 6.34 0.38
N PHE A 226 4.00 6.25 0.19
CA PHE A 226 4.92 7.31 0.59
C PHE A 226 4.64 8.65 -0.12
N LYS A 227 4.39 8.64 -1.43
CA LYS A 227 4.05 9.86 -2.19
C LYS A 227 2.74 10.49 -1.70
N MET A 228 1.72 9.67 -1.44
CA MET A 228 0.45 10.14 -0.88
C MET A 228 0.59 10.62 0.56
N LEU A 229 1.41 9.97 1.38
CA LEU A 229 1.70 10.46 2.73
C LEU A 229 2.38 11.84 2.68
N LYS A 230 3.35 12.03 1.79
CA LYS A 230 3.98 13.33 1.56
C LYS A 230 2.93 14.39 1.19
N PHE A 231 2.02 14.06 0.28
CA PHE A 231 0.92 14.94 -0.12
C PHE A 231 0.00 15.32 1.06
N LEU A 232 -0.48 14.34 1.84
CA LEU A 232 -1.33 14.60 3.01
C LEU A 232 -0.61 15.50 4.03
N MET A 233 0.67 15.21 4.28
CA MET A 233 1.43 15.89 5.32
C MET A 233 1.78 17.33 4.93
N PHE A 234 2.19 17.58 3.69
CA PHE A 234 2.68 18.88 3.25
C PHE A 234 1.66 19.72 2.47
N ASP A 235 0.99 19.13 1.49
CA ASP A 235 0.05 19.85 0.62
C ASP A 235 -1.32 20.04 1.29
N MET A 236 -1.83 19.01 1.97
CA MET A 236 -3.02 19.15 2.82
C MET A 236 -2.71 19.70 4.23
N GLY A 237 -1.43 19.79 4.59
CA GLY A 237 -0.98 20.41 5.83
C GLY A 237 -1.22 19.59 7.10
N LEU A 238 -1.48 18.28 6.97
CA LEU A 238 -1.74 17.39 8.11
C LEU A 238 -0.55 17.33 9.08
N ARG A 239 0.69 17.55 8.61
CA ARG A 239 1.91 17.55 9.44
C ARG A 239 1.84 18.46 10.66
N LYS A 240 1.07 19.55 10.57
CA LYS A 240 0.98 20.59 11.59
C LYS A 240 0.57 20.03 12.96
N GLN A 241 -0.35 19.06 12.99
CA GLN A 241 -0.83 18.44 14.24
C GLN A 241 0.18 17.43 14.84
N TYR A 242 1.15 16.96 14.05
CA TYR A 242 2.16 15.99 14.45
C TYR A 242 3.48 16.64 14.91
N ARG A 243 3.54 17.98 14.94
CA ARG A 243 4.74 18.67 15.42
C ARG A 243 4.93 18.42 16.92
N PRO A 244 6.18 18.35 17.42
CA PRO A 244 6.46 18.03 18.82
C PRO A 244 5.82 18.98 19.83
N ASP A 245 5.57 20.24 19.45
CA ASP A 245 4.95 21.26 20.31
C ASP A 245 3.47 20.98 20.60
N MET A 246 2.81 20.12 19.82
CA MET A 246 1.38 19.78 19.90
C MET A 246 0.43 20.99 19.87
N ILE A 247 0.91 22.18 19.51
CA ILE A 247 0.12 23.42 19.61
C ILE A 247 -1.08 23.36 18.68
N ILE A 248 -0.88 22.87 17.46
CA ILE A 248 -1.96 22.74 16.48
C ILE A 248 -2.99 21.70 16.92
N LEU A 249 -2.55 20.61 17.54
CA LEU A 249 -3.46 19.62 18.12
C LEU A 249 -4.30 20.24 19.25
N GLN A 250 -3.70 21.03 20.14
CA GLN A 250 -4.43 21.73 21.20
C GLN A 250 -5.46 22.72 20.64
N ILE A 251 -5.12 23.44 19.56
CA ILE A 251 -6.06 24.32 18.86
C ILE A 251 -7.22 23.50 18.27
N GLN A 252 -6.95 22.35 17.65
CA GLN A 252 -7.99 21.45 17.14
C GLN A 252 -8.91 20.93 18.27
N MET A 253 -8.36 20.61 19.45
CA MET A 253 -9.17 20.23 20.62
C MET A 253 -10.09 21.36 21.05
N TYR A 254 -9.59 22.60 21.10
CA TYR A 254 -10.41 23.77 21.40
C TYR A 254 -11.50 23.99 20.35
N GLN A 255 -11.17 23.87 19.06
CA GLN A 255 -12.14 23.98 17.97
C GLN A 255 -13.25 22.92 18.09
N LEU A 256 -12.92 21.67 18.42
CA LEU A 256 -13.90 20.62 18.66
C LEU A 256 -14.80 20.96 19.86
N SER A 257 -14.23 21.46 20.95
CA SER A 257 -15.00 21.93 22.11
C SER A 257 -15.99 23.03 21.72
N ARG A 258 -15.56 24.00 20.90
CA ARG A 258 -16.43 25.08 20.39
C ARG A 258 -17.50 24.58 19.43
N LEU A 259 -17.21 23.62 18.58
CA LEU A 259 -18.21 23.00 17.71
C LEU A 259 -19.28 22.26 18.55
N LEU A 260 -18.89 21.56 19.61
CA LEU A 260 -19.86 20.97 20.54
C LEU A 260 -20.71 22.04 21.20
N HIS A 261 -20.11 23.14 21.67
CA HIS A 261 -20.87 24.25 22.24
C HIS A 261 -21.92 24.80 21.25
N ASP A 262 -21.52 25.03 19.99
CA ASP A 262 -22.36 25.72 19.01
C ASP A 262 -23.47 24.83 18.41
N TYR A 263 -23.23 23.51 18.29
CA TYR A 263 -24.17 22.58 17.65
C TYR A 263 -24.85 21.57 18.60
N HIS A 264 -24.23 21.26 19.75
CA HIS A 264 -24.67 20.26 20.73
C HIS A 264 -24.52 20.79 22.16
N ARG A 265 -25.19 21.91 22.45
CA ARG A 265 -25.01 22.69 23.68
C ARG A 265 -25.28 21.90 24.96
N ASP A 266 -26.25 21.00 24.93
CA ASP A 266 -26.60 20.08 26.02
C ASP A 266 -25.45 19.11 26.33
N LEU A 267 -24.90 18.47 25.30
CA LEU A 267 -23.74 17.58 25.44
C LEU A 267 -22.50 18.35 25.90
N TYR A 268 -22.26 19.54 25.34
CA TYR A 268 -21.16 20.40 25.76
C TYR A 268 -21.24 20.74 27.25
N ASN A 269 -22.40 21.20 27.72
CA ASN A 269 -22.58 21.58 29.12
C ASN A 269 -22.35 20.38 30.04
N HIS A 270 -22.86 19.20 29.68
CA HIS A 270 -22.61 17.99 30.45
C HIS A 270 -21.13 17.62 30.52
N LEU A 271 -20.40 17.68 29.40
CA LEU A 271 -18.96 17.41 29.37
C LEU A 271 -18.18 18.46 30.17
N GLU A 272 -18.56 19.74 30.08
CA GLU A 272 -17.94 20.84 30.83
C GLU A 272 -18.16 20.68 32.35
N GLU A 273 -19.37 20.34 32.79
CA GLU A 273 -19.70 20.06 34.19
C GLU A 273 -18.89 18.89 34.77
N GLN A 274 -18.53 17.91 33.94
CA GLN A 274 -17.71 16.75 34.33
C GLN A 274 -16.20 16.98 34.07
N GLU A 275 -15.80 18.18 33.65
CA GLU A 275 -14.40 18.53 33.31
C GLU A 275 -13.80 17.63 32.20
N ILE A 276 -14.64 17.12 31.29
CA ILE A 276 -14.23 16.23 30.20
C ILE A 276 -13.89 17.06 28.94
N GLY A 277 -12.63 17.50 28.86
CA GLY A 277 -12.11 18.18 27.68
C GLY A 277 -11.84 17.24 26.49
N PRO A 278 -11.90 17.71 25.22
CA PRO A 278 -11.60 16.88 24.04
C PRO A 278 -10.23 16.20 24.04
N SER A 279 -9.23 16.76 24.73
CA SER A 279 -7.91 16.15 24.86
C SER A 279 -7.95 14.75 25.50
N LEU A 280 -8.97 14.43 26.31
CA LEU A 280 -9.11 13.15 26.99
C LEU A 280 -9.59 12.01 26.07
N TYR A 281 -10.26 12.32 24.96
CA TYR A 281 -10.88 11.31 24.10
C TYR A 281 -10.58 11.47 22.61
N ALA A 282 -10.35 12.69 22.12
CA ALA A 282 -10.24 12.98 20.70
C ALA A 282 -8.80 12.96 20.17
N ALA A 283 -7.77 12.98 21.03
CA ALA A 283 -6.38 12.92 20.56
C ALA A 283 -6.11 11.73 19.62
N PRO A 284 -6.56 10.49 19.93
CA PRO A 284 -6.47 9.37 18.98
C PRO A 284 -7.25 9.60 17.67
N TRP A 285 -8.39 10.27 17.72
CA TRP A 285 -9.21 10.55 16.53
C TRP A 285 -8.46 11.41 15.53
N PHE A 286 -7.80 12.47 15.99
CA PHE A 286 -6.98 13.34 15.13
C PHE A 286 -5.68 12.66 14.71
N LEU A 287 -4.91 12.12 15.65
CA LEU A 287 -3.56 11.60 15.39
C LEU A 287 -3.55 10.29 14.59
N THR A 288 -4.65 9.55 14.59
CA THR A 288 -4.77 8.31 13.79
C THR A 288 -5.81 8.44 12.68
N VAL A 289 -6.44 9.61 12.53
CA VAL A 289 -7.57 9.81 11.61
C VAL A 289 -8.60 8.69 11.80
N PHE A 290 -9.00 8.51 13.07
CA PHE A 290 -9.91 7.47 13.57
C PHE A 290 -9.44 6.00 13.44
N ALA A 291 -8.33 5.74 12.75
CA ALA A 291 -7.93 4.39 12.36
C ALA A 291 -7.53 3.45 13.49
N SER A 292 -7.21 3.98 14.68
CA SER A 292 -6.86 3.15 15.85
C SER A 292 -8.05 2.53 16.56
N GLN A 293 -9.26 3.09 16.40
CA GLN A 293 -10.43 2.74 17.20
C GLN A 293 -11.64 2.33 16.37
N PHE A 294 -11.70 2.75 15.10
CA PHE A 294 -12.85 2.52 14.22
C PHE A 294 -12.57 1.44 13.17
N PRO A 295 -13.60 0.73 12.67
CA PRO A 295 -13.44 -0.27 11.62
C PRO A 295 -12.78 0.28 10.35
N LEU A 296 -11.94 -0.52 9.68
CA LEU A 296 -11.23 -0.12 8.47
C LEU A 296 -12.15 0.40 7.35
N GLY A 297 -13.33 -0.19 7.18
CA GLY A 297 -14.33 0.28 6.21
C GLY A 297 -14.80 1.71 6.46
N PHE A 298 -14.97 2.08 7.74
CA PHE A 298 -15.34 3.45 8.14
C PHE A 298 -14.17 4.41 7.89
N VAL A 299 -12.97 4.03 8.35
CA VAL A 299 -11.75 4.83 8.21
C VAL A 299 -11.46 5.11 6.73
N ALA A 300 -11.62 4.11 5.87
CA ALA A 300 -11.41 4.24 4.44
C ALA A 300 -12.47 5.11 3.72
N ARG A 301 -13.57 5.47 4.39
CA ARG A 301 -14.54 6.48 3.90
C ARG A 301 -14.24 7.88 4.44
N VAL A 302 -13.62 7.97 5.61
CA VAL A 302 -13.12 9.24 6.19
C VAL A 302 -11.92 9.76 5.40
N PHE A 303 -11.03 8.87 4.94
CA PHE A 303 -9.89 9.16 4.06
C PHE A 303 -10.30 9.54 2.63
#